data_AF-A0A7W6CIH1-F1
#
_entry.id   AF-A0A7W6CIH1-F1
#
_cell.length_a   1.000
_cell.length_b   1.000
_cell.length_c   1.000
_cell.angle_alpha   90.00
_cell.angle_beta   90.00
_cell.angle_gamma   90.00
#
_symmetry.space_group_name_H-M   'P 1'
#
loop_
_entity.id
_entity.type
_entity.pdbx_description
1 polymer ?
#
loop_
_entity_poly.entity_id
_entity_poly.type
_entity_poly.pdbx_seq_one_letter_code
_entity_poly.pdbx_strand_id
1 'polypeptide(L)'
;MRIILKAFAIAGLAVAGSLTVASQPAQAGLLGSLGAPKLPAADTLVAPSPIDGNSGKYMSPFTSDGVTAEWVTKAMKVGAGGAIGSAAGQYAGQQALSQVPFVGGFLGKSLGNSAGRAIALKSIGGEAFLKSSSDLSFDNGDAMLVFVYAKYSTHAEYNKILDATYSIYPELKDRYQSALQHAQKK
;
A
#
# COMPACT_ATOMS: atom_id res chain seq x y z
N MET A 1 22.99 -58.35 36.38
CA MET A 1 22.35 -58.30 37.71
C MET A 1 21.66 -56.94 37.85
N ARG A 2 20.33 -56.94 38.07
CA ARG A 2 19.46 -55.77 38.26
C ARG A 2 19.58 -55.24 39.69
N ILE A 3 19.70 -53.92 39.90
CA ILE A 3 19.37 -53.20 41.17
C ILE A 3 18.96 -51.75 40.77
N ILE A 4 17.67 -51.41 40.65
CA ILE A 4 16.73 -50.84 41.66
C ILE A 4 17.04 -49.38 42.08
N LEU A 5 16.21 -48.46 41.54
CA LEU A 5 15.41 -47.41 42.19
C LEU A 5 16.04 -46.49 43.26
N LYS A 6 15.92 -45.16 43.07
CA LYS A 6 15.38 -44.24 44.10
C LYS A 6 15.01 -42.86 43.52
N ALA A 7 13.82 -42.43 43.91
CA ALA A 7 13.21 -41.13 43.67
C ALA A 7 13.93 -39.99 44.40
N PHE A 8 13.87 -38.78 43.85
CA PHE A 8 14.01 -37.55 44.61
C PHE A 8 12.96 -36.52 44.15
N ALA A 9 11.99 -36.31 45.03
CA ALA A 9 11.16 -35.12 45.06
C ALA A 9 11.96 -33.99 45.72
N ILE A 10 11.86 -32.76 45.19
CA ILE A 10 12.14 -31.55 45.95
C ILE A 10 10.96 -30.61 45.76
N ALA A 11 10.19 -30.48 46.82
CA ALA A 11 9.27 -29.40 47.08
C ALA A 11 10.05 -28.14 47.51
N GLY A 12 9.53 -26.96 47.18
CA GLY A 12 10.01 -25.67 47.69
C GLY A 12 9.34 -24.53 46.92
N LEU A 13 8.13 -24.15 47.27
CA LEU A 13 7.77 -23.16 48.31
C LEU A 13 7.49 -21.80 47.65
N ALA A 14 6.21 -21.42 47.71
CA ALA A 14 5.69 -20.13 47.31
C ALA A 14 6.22 -19.01 48.20
N VAL A 15 6.54 -17.86 47.60
CA VAL A 15 6.50 -16.56 48.29
C VAL A 15 5.58 -15.64 47.50
N ALA A 16 4.52 -15.23 48.18
CA ALA A 16 3.56 -14.23 47.78
C ALA A 16 4.23 -12.86 47.64
N GLY A 17 3.89 -12.15 46.57
CA GLY A 17 4.21 -10.73 46.37
C GLY A 17 2.98 -10.03 45.81
N SER A 18 2.06 -9.67 46.69
CA SER A 18 0.92 -8.80 46.37
C SER A 18 1.45 -7.39 46.06
N LEU A 19 1.57 -7.05 44.78
CA LEU A 19 1.71 -5.65 44.38
C LEU A 19 0.30 -5.05 44.26
N THR A 20 -0.11 -4.42 45.36
CA THR A 20 -1.15 -3.40 45.38
C THR A 20 -0.78 -2.33 44.36
N VAL A 21 -1.45 -2.33 43.20
CA VAL A 21 -1.49 -1.16 42.33
C VAL A 21 -2.24 -0.08 43.10
N ALA A 22 -1.48 0.92 43.57
CA ALA A 22 -2.02 2.16 44.08
C ALA A 22 -2.80 2.84 42.95
N SER A 23 -4.10 3.00 43.14
CA SER A 23 -4.96 3.84 42.31
C SER A 23 -4.53 5.30 42.45
N GLN A 24 -3.70 5.77 41.52
CA GLN A 24 -3.42 7.20 41.38
C GLN A 24 -4.68 7.93 40.87
N PRO A 25 -5.11 9.02 41.54
CA PRO A 25 -6.23 9.82 41.08
C PRO A 25 -5.88 10.50 39.76
N ALA A 26 -6.81 10.38 38.82
CA ALA A 26 -6.77 11.00 37.50
C ALA A 26 -6.48 12.51 37.61
N GLN A 27 -5.26 12.90 37.27
CA GLN A 27 -4.98 14.28 36.90
C GLN A 27 -5.33 14.42 35.43
N ALA A 28 -6.49 15.03 35.19
CA ALA A 28 -7.00 15.42 33.90
C ALA A 28 -6.07 16.45 33.24
N GLY A 29 -4.98 15.95 32.65
CA GLY A 29 -4.21 16.66 31.65
C GLY A 29 -4.93 16.56 30.30
N LEU A 30 -5.25 17.71 29.71
CA LEU A 30 -5.78 17.87 28.36
C LEU A 30 -4.78 17.31 27.31
N LEU A 31 -4.70 15.99 27.18
CA LEU A 31 -4.10 15.34 26.02
C LEU A 31 -5.22 15.11 25.02
N GLY A 32 -5.39 16.07 24.10
CA GLY A 32 -6.21 15.86 22.91
C GLY A 32 -5.79 14.55 22.27
N SER A 33 -6.73 13.63 22.10
CA SER A 33 -6.51 12.41 21.34
C SER A 33 -6.13 12.85 19.93
N LEU A 34 -4.84 12.79 19.59
CA LEU A 34 -4.38 12.87 18.21
C LEU A 34 -4.85 11.60 17.51
N GLY A 35 -6.14 11.58 17.17
CA GLY A 35 -6.72 10.55 16.31
C GLY A 35 -5.96 10.59 14.99
N ALA A 36 -5.50 9.41 14.53
CA ALA A 36 -4.93 9.29 13.19
C ALA A 36 -5.87 10.00 12.19
N PRO A 37 -5.33 10.77 11.23
CA PRO A 37 -6.16 11.56 10.34
C PRO A 37 -7.14 10.63 9.60
N LYS A 38 -8.43 10.77 9.92
CA LYS A 38 -9.50 9.98 9.32
C LYS A 38 -9.65 10.42 7.87
N LEU A 39 -9.59 9.47 6.94
CA LEU A 39 -9.87 9.76 5.53
C LEU A 39 -11.28 10.39 5.42
N PRO A 40 -11.44 11.45 4.60
CA PRO A 40 -12.76 12.02 4.35
C PRO A 40 -13.66 10.97 3.70
N ALA A 41 -14.96 11.01 3.99
CA ALA A 41 -15.90 10.07 3.39
C ALA A 41 -16.01 10.31 1.88
N ALA A 42 -15.98 9.25 1.08
CA ALA A 42 -15.90 9.34 -0.38
C ALA A 42 -17.06 10.12 -1.02
N ASP A 43 -18.26 10.01 -0.46
CA ASP A 43 -19.47 10.70 -0.89
C ASP A 43 -19.39 12.23 -0.68
N THR A 44 -18.52 12.70 0.24
CA THR A 44 -18.29 14.12 0.53
C THR A 44 -17.27 14.77 -0.39
N LEU A 45 -16.58 14.02 -1.25
CA LEU A 45 -15.53 14.54 -2.13
C LEU A 45 -16.06 14.89 -3.52
N VAL A 46 -15.57 15.98 -4.09
CA VAL A 46 -15.75 16.30 -5.52
C VAL A 46 -14.77 15.45 -6.31
N ALA A 47 -15.28 14.59 -7.19
CA ALA A 47 -14.45 13.78 -8.07
C ALA A 47 -13.86 14.67 -9.20
N PRO A 48 -12.53 14.73 -9.36
CA PRO A 48 -11.90 15.42 -10.48
C PRO A 48 -12.37 14.85 -11.82
N SER A 49 -12.49 15.71 -12.83
CA SER A 49 -12.86 15.25 -14.18
C SER A 49 -11.68 14.54 -14.85
N PRO A 50 -11.87 13.31 -15.36
CA PRO A 50 -10.85 12.64 -16.15
C PRO A 50 -10.68 13.32 -17.52
N ILE A 51 -9.54 13.04 -18.16
CA ILE A 51 -9.30 13.35 -19.58
C ILE A 51 -9.74 12.15 -20.39
N ASP A 52 -10.59 12.38 -21.40
CA ASP A 52 -10.98 11.33 -22.33
C ASP A 52 -9.80 10.89 -23.20
N GLY A 53 -9.63 9.58 -23.33
CA GLY A 53 -8.51 8.95 -23.99
C GLY A 53 -7.27 8.78 -23.10
N ASN A 54 -6.11 8.64 -23.75
CA ASN A 54 -4.86 8.20 -23.13
C ASN A 54 -3.71 9.22 -23.25
N SER A 55 -4.05 10.49 -23.43
CA SER A 55 -3.08 11.59 -23.55
C SER A 55 -2.44 11.98 -22.22
N GLY A 56 -3.10 11.71 -21.10
CA GLY A 56 -2.60 12.03 -19.77
C GLY A 56 -1.41 11.17 -19.34
N LYS A 57 -0.73 11.59 -18.27
CA LYS A 57 0.41 10.86 -17.69
C LYS A 57 0.01 9.60 -16.93
N TYR A 58 -1.19 9.59 -16.36
CA TYR A 58 -1.71 8.53 -15.50
C TYR A 58 -2.95 7.93 -16.13
N MET A 59 -2.87 6.65 -16.52
CA MET A 59 -4.03 5.91 -17.03
C MET A 59 -4.95 5.48 -15.90
N SER A 60 -6.25 5.72 -16.06
CA SER A 60 -7.26 5.35 -15.08
C SER A 60 -7.33 3.82 -14.92
N PRO A 61 -7.48 3.31 -13.68
CA PRO A 61 -7.72 1.90 -13.43
C PRO A 61 -9.17 1.47 -13.74
N PHE A 62 -10.05 2.42 -14.05
CA PHE A 62 -11.42 2.19 -14.48
C PHE A 62 -11.68 2.84 -15.84
N THR A 63 -12.55 2.21 -16.63
CA THR A 63 -13.03 2.78 -17.88
C THR A 63 -14.16 3.80 -17.65
N SER A 64 -14.53 4.53 -18.70
CA SER A 64 -15.68 5.43 -18.69
C SER A 64 -17.00 4.72 -18.36
N ASP A 65 -17.12 3.44 -18.73
CA ASP A 65 -18.25 2.56 -18.38
C ASP A 65 -18.25 2.09 -16.91
N GLY A 66 -17.23 2.44 -16.14
CA GLY A 66 -17.11 2.03 -14.73
C GLY A 66 -16.59 0.60 -14.53
N VAL A 67 -16.06 -0.03 -15.58
CA VAL A 67 -15.43 -1.36 -15.52
C VAL A 67 -13.95 -1.21 -15.20
N THR A 68 -13.35 -2.20 -14.53
CA THR A 68 -11.90 -2.22 -14.32
C THR A 68 -11.15 -2.36 -15.65
N ALA A 69 -10.14 -1.51 -15.88
CA ALA A 69 -9.34 -1.53 -17.10
C ALA A 69 -8.54 -2.83 -17.24
N GLU A 70 -8.31 -3.30 -18.47
CA GLU A 70 -7.68 -4.62 -18.69
C GLU A 70 -6.26 -4.71 -18.14
N TRP A 71 -5.50 -3.60 -18.19
CA TRP A 71 -4.16 -3.56 -17.61
C TRP A 71 -4.17 -3.81 -16.10
N VAL A 72 -5.21 -3.38 -15.39
CA VAL A 72 -5.36 -3.62 -13.96
C VAL A 72 -5.63 -5.11 -13.72
N THR A 73 -6.58 -5.70 -14.45
CA THR A 73 -6.86 -7.13 -14.34
C THR A 73 -5.61 -7.97 -14.62
N LYS A 74 -4.80 -7.57 -15.61
CA LYS A 74 -3.53 -8.23 -15.91
C LYS A 74 -2.49 -8.00 -14.82
N ALA A 75 -2.35 -6.78 -14.31
CA ALA A 75 -1.47 -6.47 -13.19
C ALA A 75 -1.82 -7.30 -11.94
N MET A 76 -3.11 -7.47 -11.63
CA MET A 76 -3.57 -8.33 -10.53
C MET A 76 -3.17 -9.80 -10.75
N LYS A 77 -3.35 -10.33 -11.97
CA LYS A 77 -2.96 -11.72 -12.31
C LYS A 77 -1.44 -11.92 -12.19
N VAL A 78 -0.66 -10.99 -12.73
CA VAL A 78 0.81 -11.03 -12.68
C VAL A 78 1.32 -10.88 -11.23
N GLY A 79 0.72 -9.96 -10.46
CA GLY A 79 1.04 -9.75 -9.05
C GLY A 79 0.71 -10.97 -8.19
N ALA A 80 -0.46 -11.57 -8.40
CA ALA A 80 -0.85 -12.82 -7.74
C ALA A 80 0.07 -14.00 -8.11
N GLY A 81 0.59 -14.02 -9.34
CA GLY A 81 1.60 -14.99 -9.79
C GLY A 81 3.02 -14.73 -9.26
N GLY A 82 3.23 -13.68 -8.46
CA GLY A 82 4.51 -13.37 -7.85
C GLY A 82 5.55 -12.75 -8.80
N ALA A 83 5.29 -12.64 -10.10
CA ALA A 83 6.29 -12.22 -11.08
C ALA A 83 6.86 -10.81 -10.81
N ILE A 84 6.02 -9.85 -10.43
CA ILE A 84 6.46 -8.50 -10.03
C ILE A 84 7.28 -8.58 -8.73
N GLY A 85 6.85 -9.37 -7.76
CA GLY A 85 7.53 -9.54 -6.47
C GLY A 85 8.90 -10.21 -6.60
N SER A 86 9.01 -11.28 -7.40
CA SER A 86 10.26 -11.98 -7.68
C SER A 86 11.25 -11.10 -8.44
N ALA A 87 10.78 -10.30 -9.39
CA ALA A 87 11.65 -9.39 -10.15
C ALA A 87 12.10 -8.20 -9.30
N ALA A 88 11.21 -7.59 -8.52
CA ALA A 88 11.57 -6.54 -7.56
C ALA A 88 12.51 -7.06 -6.47
N GLY A 89 12.30 -8.28 -5.98
CA GLY A 89 13.16 -8.96 -5.00
C GLY A 89 14.57 -9.24 -5.53
N GLN A 90 14.68 -9.70 -6.79
CA GLN A 90 15.98 -9.87 -7.45
C GLN A 90 16.73 -8.53 -7.61
N TYR A 91 16.02 -7.46 -7.97
CA TYR A 91 16.63 -6.13 -8.05
C TYR A 91 17.12 -5.66 -6.67
N ALA A 92 16.29 -5.76 -5.65
CA ALA A 92 16.67 -5.41 -4.28
C ALA A 92 17.85 -6.26 -3.77
N GLY A 93 17.86 -7.56 -4.07
CA GLY A 93 18.95 -8.48 -3.72
C GLY A 93 20.27 -8.14 -4.42
N GLN A 94 20.23 -7.83 -5.72
CA GLN A 94 21.43 -7.38 -6.45
C GLN A 94 22.01 -6.10 -5.86
N GLN A 95 21.17 -5.15 -5.45
CA GLN A 95 21.63 -3.90 -4.84
C GLN A 95 22.18 -4.12 -3.41
N ALA A 96 21.57 -5.01 -2.63
CA ALA A 96 22.09 -5.41 -1.31
C ALA A 96 23.48 -6.07 -1.42
N LEU A 97 23.73 -6.84 -2.49
CA LEU A 97 25.03 -7.45 -2.76
C LEU A 97 26.07 -6.46 -3.28
N SER A 98 25.65 -5.38 -3.94
CA SER A 98 26.56 -4.44 -4.62
C SER A 98 27.35 -3.53 -3.67
N GLN A 99 27.19 -3.64 -2.35
CA GLN A 99 27.88 -2.83 -1.30
C GLN A 99 27.83 -1.30 -1.49
N VAL A 100 27.12 -0.79 -2.50
CA VAL A 100 26.90 0.64 -2.67
C VAL A 100 25.98 1.08 -1.55
N PRO A 101 26.44 1.94 -0.61
CA PRO A 101 25.57 2.47 0.42
C PRO A 101 24.42 3.20 -0.29
N PHE A 102 23.21 2.66 -0.14
CA PHE A 102 22.00 3.22 -0.71
C PHE A 102 21.87 4.65 -0.19
N VAL A 103 22.30 5.64 -0.98
CA VAL A 103 22.34 7.04 -0.56
C VAL A 103 20.94 7.41 -0.07
N GLY A 104 20.87 7.77 1.21
CA GLY A 104 19.76 7.44 2.10
C GLY A 104 18.36 7.80 1.61
N GLY A 105 17.43 6.85 1.81
CA GLY A 105 15.98 7.05 1.81
C GLY A 105 15.35 7.44 0.46
N PHE A 106 15.70 8.60 -0.08
CA PHE A 106 15.00 9.21 -1.22
C PHE A 106 15.51 8.75 -2.58
N LEU A 107 16.83 8.82 -2.83
CA LEU A 107 17.42 8.40 -4.12
C LEU A 107 17.17 6.91 -4.36
N GLY A 108 17.39 6.13 -3.32
CA GLY A 108 17.09 4.72 -3.30
C GLY A 108 15.62 4.36 -3.59
N LYS A 109 14.68 5.07 -2.95
CA LYS A 109 13.24 4.87 -3.20
C LYS A 109 12.85 5.27 -4.62
N SER A 110 13.38 6.39 -5.14
CA SER A 110 13.13 6.83 -6.51
C SER A 110 13.61 5.80 -7.53
N LEU A 111 14.85 5.31 -7.37
CA LEU A 111 15.41 4.29 -8.24
C LEU A 111 14.63 2.97 -8.15
N GLY A 112 14.29 2.53 -6.93
CA GLY A 112 13.49 1.34 -6.70
C GLY A 112 12.09 1.45 -7.33
N ASN A 113 11.42 2.59 -7.17
CA ASN A 113 10.12 2.87 -7.77
C ASN A 113 10.19 2.86 -9.31
N SER A 114 11.22 3.46 -9.89
CA SER A 114 11.42 3.48 -11.35
C SER A 114 11.67 2.08 -11.91
N ALA A 115 12.58 1.32 -11.29
CA ALA A 115 12.87 -0.07 -11.68
C ALA A 115 11.65 -0.98 -11.50
N GLY A 116 10.95 -0.86 -10.37
CA GLY A 116 9.72 -1.59 -10.07
C GLY A 116 8.62 -1.30 -11.10
N ARG A 117 8.40 -0.02 -11.42
CA ARG A 117 7.46 0.39 -12.47
C ARG A 117 7.83 -0.20 -13.83
N ALA A 118 9.10 -0.14 -14.23
CA ALA A 118 9.54 -0.69 -15.51
C ALA A 118 9.29 -2.20 -15.62
N ILE A 119 9.55 -2.95 -14.54
CA ILE A 119 9.26 -4.38 -14.44
C ILE A 119 7.76 -4.64 -14.52
N ALA A 120 6.96 -3.92 -13.75
CA ALA A 120 5.51 -4.09 -13.71
C ALA A 120 4.88 -3.77 -15.07
N LEU A 121 5.26 -2.64 -15.69
CA LEU A 121 4.87 -2.28 -17.05
C LEU A 121 5.22 -3.37 -18.05
N LYS A 122 6.47 -3.84 -18.07
CA LYS A 122 6.90 -4.90 -18.98
C LYS A 122 6.06 -6.17 -18.79
N SER A 123 5.73 -6.51 -17.55
CA SER A 123 4.98 -7.72 -17.21
C SER A 123 3.52 -7.67 -17.66
N ILE A 124 2.92 -6.48 -17.74
CA ILE A 124 1.56 -6.32 -18.29
C ILE A 124 1.54 -6.18 -19.82
N GLY A 125 2.69 -6.03 -20.49
CA GLY A 125 2.77 -5.87 -21.95
C GLY A 125 3.28 -4.51 -22.43
N GLY A 126 3.82 -3.70 -21.52
CA GLY A 126 4.46 -2.42 -21.82
C GLY A 126 3.50 -1.23 -21.81
N GLU A 127 4.06 -0.05 -22.09
CA GLU A 127 3.32 1.22 -22.07
C GLU A 127 2.23 1.30 -23.16
N ALA A 128 2.46 0.69 -24.32
CA ALA A 128 1.47 0.64 -25.39
C ALA A 128 0.19 -0.07 -24.93
N PHE A 129 0.33 -1.22 -24.25
CA PHE A 129 -0.80 -1.97 -23.70
C PHE A 129 -1.50 -1.19 -22.58
N LEU A 130 -0.74 -0.54 -21.69
CA LEU A 130 -1.29 0.33 -20.65
C LEU A 130 -2.17 1.44 -21.25
N LYS A 131 -1.71 2.10 -22.32
CA LYS A 131 -2.45 3.18 -22.97
C LYS A 131 -3.62 2.70 -23.83
N SER A 132 -3.50 1.54 -24.48
CA SER A 132 -4.57 1.01 -25.34
C SER A 132 -5.73 0.40 -24.57
N SER A 133 -5.52 0.02 -23.31
CA SER A 133 -6.54 -0.61 -22.45
C SER A 133 -7.22 0.37 -21.48
N SER A 134 -6.96 1.67 -21.64
CA SER A 134 -7.59 2.74 -20.88
C SER A 134 -8.18 3.78 -21.84
N ASP A 135 -9.40 4.21 -21.53
CA ASP A 135 -10.16 5.26 -22.21
C ASP A 135 -10.24 6.56 -21.38
N LEU A 136 -9.71 6.54 -20.16
CA LEU A 136 -9.61 7.69 -19.27
C LEU A 136 -8.17 7.85 -18.78
N SER A 137 -7.73 9.10 -18.69
CA SER A 137 -6.41 9.45 -18.18
C SER A 137 -6.42 10.74 -17.35
N PHE A 138 -5.30 11.01 -16.67
CA PHE A 138 -5.10 12.17 -15.83
C PHE A 138 -3.67 12.72 -16.00
N ASP A 139 -3.51 14.04 -15.99
CA ASP A 139 -2.19 14.65 -15.92
C ASP A 139 -1.61 14.61 -14.50
N ASN A 140 -2.49 14.60 -13.50
CA ASN A 140 -2.13 14.57 -12.08
C ASN A 140 -2.58 13.25 -11.43
N GLY A 141 -1.63 12.53 -10.84
CA GLY A 141 -1.88 11.29 -10.12
C GLY A 141 -2.76 11.47 -8.87
N ASP A 142 -2.65 12.61 -8.19
CA ASP A 142 -3.51 12.91 -7.04
C ASP A 142 -4.98 13.07 -7.47
N ALA A 143 -5.21 13.68 -8.63
CA ALA A 143 -6.56 13.78 -9.21
C ALA A 143 -7.14 12.40 -9.54
N MET A 144 -6.31 11.50 -10.09
CA MET A 144 -6.71 10.11 -10.33
C MET A 144 -7.05 9.39 -9.01
N LEU A 145 -6.23 9.54 -7.97
CA LEU A 145 -6.47 8.91 -6.66
C LEU A 145 -7.79 9.36 -6.04
N VAL A 146 -8.07 10.67 -6.10
CA VAL A 146 -9.33 11.25 -5.60
C VAL A 146 -10.50 10.76 -6.44
N PHE A 147 -10.39 10.75 -7.77
CA PHE A 147 -11.44 10.24 -8.66
C PHE A 147 -11.78 8.78 -8.36
N VAL A 148 -10.74 7.94 -8.25
CA VAL A 148 -10.88 6.50 -7.96
C VAL A 148 -11.53 6.27 -6.61
N TYR A 149 -11.11 7.00 -5.58
CA TYR A 149 -11.70 6.89 -4.24
C TYR A 149 -13.14 7.39 -4.19
N ALA A 150 -13.41 8.58 -4.74
CA ALA A 150 -14.73 9.20 -4.70
C ALA A 150 -15.78 8.37 -5.46
N LYS A 151 -15.41 7.73 -6.57
CA LYS A 151 -16.36 6.98 -7.41
C LYS A 151 -16.40 5.48 -7.12
N TYR A 152 -15.29 4.87 -6.74
CA TYR A 152 -15.15 3.40 -6.73
C TYR A 152 -14.68 2.82 -5.40
N SER A 153 -14.58 3.59 -4.31
CA SER A 153 -14.16 3.08 -3.00
C SER A 153 -15.04 1.96 -2.44
N THR A 154 -16.28 1.83 -2.90
CA THR A 154 -17.22 0.75 -2.53
C THR A 154 -17.11 -0.48 -3.42
N HIS A 155 -16.25 -0.46 -4.45
CA HIS A 155 -16.04 -1.60 -5.34
C HIS A 155 -15.45 -2.78 -4.56
N ALA A 156 -15.98 -4.00 -4.79
CA ALA A 156 -15.61 -5.18 -4.02
C ALA A 156 -14.10 -5.49 -4.05
N GLU A 157 -13.43 -5.19 -5.17
CA GLU A 157 -12.00 -5.39 -5.35
C GLU A 157 -11.16 -4.11 -5.24
N TYR A 158 -11.72 -3.03 -4.67
CA TYR A 158 -11.07 -1.71 -4.62
C TYR A 158 -9.61 -1.75 -4.15
N ASN A 159 -9.32 -2.45 -3.06
CA ASN A 159 -7.95 -2.55 -2.53
C ASN A 159 -7.00 -3.28 -3.51
N LYS A 160 -7.47 -4.33 -4.19
CA LYS A 160 -6.66 -5.05 -5.17
C LYS A 160 -6.39 -4.20 -6.40
N ILE A 161 -7.38 -3.42 -6.83
CA ILE A 161 -7.27 -2.46 -7.93
C ILE A 161 -6.25 -1.37 -7.57
N LEU A 162 -6.31 -0.84 -6.34
CA LEU A 162 -5.31 0.12 -5.86
C LEU A 162 -3.90 -0.49 -5.81
N ASP A 163 -3.75 -1.71 -5.28
CA ASP A 163 -2.44 -2.38 -5.24
C ASP A 163 -1.86 -2.63 -6.64
N ALA A 164 -2.71 -3.03 -7.59
CA ALA A 164 -2.33 -3.15 -9.00
C ALA A 164 -1.96 -1.79 -9.60
N THR A 165 -2.68 -0.72 -9.24
CA THR A 165 -2.35 0.65 -9.64
C THR A 165 -1.00 1.09 -9.08
N TYR A 166 -0.70 0.80 -7.81
CA TYR A 166 0.59 1.11 -7.18
C TYR A 166 1.74 0.28 -7.76
N SER A 167 1.46 -0.89 -8.33
CA SER A 167 2.49 -1.65 -9.03
C SER A 167 2.99 -0.93 -10.28
N ILE A 168 2.10 -0.18 -10.97
CA ILE A 168 2.44 0.62 -12.15
C ILE A 168 2.87 2.05 -11.79
N TYR A 169 2.27 2.63 -10.75
CA TYR A 169 2.56 3.99 -10.28
C TYR A 169 2.91 3.98 -8.78
N PRO A 170 4.10 3.47 -8.41
CA PRO A 170 4.48 3.25 -7.01
C PRO A 170 4.56 4.54 -6.19
N GLU A 171 4.76 5.69 -6.84
CA GLU A 171 4.77 6.99 -6.17
C GLU A 171 3.41 7.43 -5.64
N LEU A 172 2.31 6.83 -6.12
CA LEU A 172 0.96 7.17 -5.69
C LEU A 172 0.63 6.61 -4.30
N LYS A 173 1.28 5.51 -3.91
CA LYS A 173 1.04 4.86 -2.61
C LYS A 173 1.28 5.80 -1.44
N ASP A 174 2.35 6.60 -1.51
CA ASP A 174 2.69 7.56 -0.47
C ASP A 174 1.80 8.80 -0.49
N ARG A 175 1.22 9.12 -1.64
CA ARG A 175 0.41 10.32 -1.84
C ARG A 175 -1.05 10.10 -1.52
N TYR A 176 -1.53 8.86 -1.51
CA TYR A 176 -2.93 8.50 -1.35
C TYR A 176 -3.63 9.24 -0.21
N GLN A 177 -3.09 9.16 1.01
CA GLN A 177 -3.72 9.84 2.16
C GLN A 177 -3.73 11.37 2.00
N SER A 178 -2.60 11.94 1.56
CA SER A 178 -2.48 13.38 1.36
C SER A 178 -3.40 13.90 0.26
N ALA A 179 -3.51 13.18 -0.86
CA ALA A 179 -4.38 13.52 -1.98
C ALA A 179 -5.85 13.57 -1.55
N LEU A 180 -6.29 12.60 -0.73
CA LEU A 180 -7.65 12.57 -0.22
C LEU A 180 -7.91 13.68 0.81
N GLN A 181 -6.94 14.00 1.68
CA GLN A 181 -7.09 15.06 2.67
C GLN A 181 -7.20 16.46 2.04
N HIS A 182 -6.47 16.70 0.96
CA HIS A 182 -6.47 17.97 0.23
C HIS A 182 -7.51 18.01 -0.90
N ALA A 183 -8.31 16.96 -1.08
CA ALA A 183 -9.36 16.93 -2.07
C ALA A 183 -10.44 17.97 -1.78
N GLN A 184 -11.01 18.54 -2.84
CA GLN A 184 -12.15 19.43 -2.72
C GLN A 184 -13.35 18.66 -2.17
N LYS A 185 -14.02 19.26 -1.17
CA LYS A 185 -15.26 18.74 -0.60
C LYS A 185 -16.47 19.36 -1.31
N LYS A 186 -17.57 18.61 -1.35
CA LYS A 186 -18.86 19.07 -1.86
C LYS A 186 -19.48 20.14 -0.97
#